data_AF-A0A7C7G8D6-F1
#
_entry.id   AF-A0A7C7G8D6-F1
#
_cell.length_a   1.000
_cell.length_b   1.000
_cell.length_c   1.000
_cell.angle_alpha   90.00
_cell.angle_beta   90.00
_cell.angle_gamma   90.00
#
_symmetry.space_group_name_H-M   'P 1'
#
loop_
_entity.id
_entity.type
_entity.pdbx_description
1 polymer ?
#
loop_
_entity_poly.entity_id
_entity_poly.type
_entity_poly.pdbx_seq_one_letter_code
_entity_poly.pdbx_strand_id
1 'polypeptide(L)'
;EHTVEFYRPLHEWISEYGQNPQTFTTIEIFVEYYNTSSSKSILDLFKRIEGIHKLGHDMVVQWYYEEDDEALLESGEEYQSMVDIPFELISVPVDDDDDDDDDDE
;
A
#
# COMPACT_ATOMS: atom_id res chain seq x y z
N GLU A 1 10.98 4.74 -16.89
CA GLU A 1 11.21 3.45 -17.57
C GLU A 1 11.73 2.32 -16.65
N HIS A 2 12.17 2.58 -15.40
CA HIS A 2 12.67 1.53 -14.49
C HIS A 2 11.63 0.93 -13.52
N THR A 3 10.41 1.44 -13.50
CA THR A 3 9.38 1.08 -12.52
C THR A 3 8.90 -0.37 -12.65
N VAL A 4 8.75 -0.87 -13.88
CA VAL A 4 8.28 -2.25 -14.13
C VAL A 4 9.28 -3.29 -13.64
N GLU A 5 10.58 -3.06 -13.84
CA GLU A 5 11.62 -3.98 -13.36
C GLU A 5 11.72 -3.98 -11.84
N PHE A 6 11.45 -2.83 -11.20
CA PHE A 6 11.42 -2.71 -9.75
C PHE A 6 10.26 -3.50 -9.11
N TYR A 7 9.05 -3.42 -9.69
CA TYR A 7 7.88 -4.12 -9.15
C TYR A 7 7.75 -5.58 -9.59
N ARG A 8 8.55 -6.04 -10.58
CA ARG A 8 8.48 -7.43 -11.06
C ARG A 8 8.62 -8.48 -9.93
N PRO A 9 9.62 -8.42 -9.03
CA PRO A 9 9.76 -9.39 -7.95
C PRO A 9 8.53 -9.42 -7.03
N LEU A 10 7.91 -8.26 -6.79
CA LEU A 10 6.68 -8.17 -5.99
C LEU A 10 5.51 -8.85 -6.70
N HIS A 11 5.34 -8.63 -8.00
CA HIS A 11 4.29 -9.28 -8.78
C HIS A 11 4.47 -10.80 -8.86
N GLU A 12 5.72 -11.28 -8.98
CA GLU A 12 6.05 -12.70 -8.95
C GLU A 12 5.73 -13.30 -7.59
N TRP A 13 6.16 -12.65 -6.49
CA TRP A 13 5.89 -13.11 -5.13
C TRP A 13 4.39 -13.28 -4.85
N ILE A 14 3.55 -12.35 -5.30
CA ILE A 14 2.09 -12.43 -5.09
C ILE A 14 1.46 -13.53 -5.92
N SER A 15 1.97 -13.73 -7.13
CA SER A 15 1.49 -14.80 -8.00
C SER A 15 1.83 -16.17 -7.40
N GLU A 16 2.99 -16.30 -6.73
CA GLU A 16 3.35 -17.51 -5.98
C GLU A 16 2.53 -17.65 -4.69
N TYR A 17 2.42 -16.58 -3.89
CA TYR A 17 1.64 -16.56 -2.65
C TYR A 17 0.18 -16.98 -2.89
N GLY A 18 -0.43 -16.47 -3.97
CA GLY A 18 -1.81 -16.76 -4.35
C GLY A 18 -2.08 -18.23 -4.69
N GLN A 19 -1.07 -19.08 -4.86
CA GLN A 19 -1.26 -20.52 -5.06
C GLN A 19 -1.65 -21.25 -3.78
N ASN A 20 -1.22 -20.75 -2.62
CA ASN A 20 -1.53 -21.32 -1.32
C ASN A 20 -1.46 -20.24 -0.22
N PRO A 21 -2.37 -19.24 -0.27
CA PRO A 21 -2.35 -18.13 0.68
C PRO A 21 -2.75 -18.60 2.08
N GLN A 22 -2.39 -17.81 3.09
CA GLN A 22 -2.88 -18.01 4.46
C GLN A 22 -4.40 -17.85 4.51
N THR A 23 -5.02 -18.37 5.58
CA THR A 23 -6.46 -18.24 5.81
C THR A 23 -6.91 -16.78 5.85
N PHE A 24 -6.10 -15.91 6.46
CA PHE A 24 -6.29 -14.47 6.50
C PHE A 24 -4.98 -13.77 6.15
N THR A 25 -5.03 -12.77 5.28
CA THR A 25 -3.86 -12.00 4.85
C THR A 25 -4.09 -10.50 5.02
N THR A 26 -3.23 -9.83 5.77
CA THR A 26 -3.18 -8.36 5.82
C THR A 26 -2.05 -7.86 4.94
N ILE A 27 -2.33 -6.89 4.08
CA ILE A 27 -1.36 -6.25 3.20
C ILE A 27 -1.22 -4.80 3.64
N GLU A 28 -0.10 -4.48 4.26
CA GLU A 28 0.21 -3.15 4.78
C GLU A 28 1.05 -2.38 3.76
N ILE A 29 0.58 -1.21 3.35
CA ILE A 29 1.25 -0.34 2.39
C ILE A 29 1.63 0.95 3.09
N PHE A 30 2.94 1.19 3.18
CA PHE A 30 3.54 2.41 3.69
C PHE A 30 4.42 3.01 2.58
N VAL A 31 4.12 4.25 2.18
CA VAL A 31 4.84 4.92 1.08
C VAL A 31 5.08 6.39 1.43
N GLU A 32 6.35 6.82 1.41
CA GLU A 32 6.73 8.22 1.69
C GLU A 32 6.74 9.09 0.41
N TYR A 33 6.98 8.48 -0.75
CA TYR A 33 6.91 9.17 -2.03
C TYR A 33 6.62 8.18 -3.15
N TYR A 34 5.46 8.32 -3.79
CA TYR A 34 5.06 7.47 -4.90
C TYR A 34 4.73 8.32 -6.13
N ASN A 35 5.47 8.13 -7.23
CA ASN A 35 5.28 8.88 -8.46
C ASN A 35 4.18 8.27 -9.34
N THR A 36 3.71 9.02 -10.36
CA THR A 36 2.67 8.58 -11.32
C THR A 36 2.97 7.24 -12.01
N SER A 37 4.25 6.87 -12.16
CA SER A 37 4.60 5.58 -12.75
C SER A 37 4.38 4.41 -11.79
N SER A 38 4.43 4.67 -10.49
CA SER A 38 4.25 3.68 -9.42
C SER A 38 2.77 3.36 -9.19
N SER A 39 1.87 4.32 -9.46
CA SER A 39 0.44 4.16 -9.26
C SER A 39 -0.17 2.97 -10.01
N LYS A 40 0.26 2.78 -11.27
CA LYS A 40 -0.21 1.65 -12.09
C LYS A 40 0.23 0.31 -11.53
N SER A 41 1.47 0.20 -11.10
CA SER A 41 2.01 -1.05 -10.54
C SER A 41 1.35 -1.41 -9.21
N ILE A 42 1.05 -0.41 -8.37
CA ILE A 42 0.32 -0.59 -7.11
C ILE A 42 -1.13 -1.01 -7.38
N LEU A 43 -1.80 -0.40 -8.36
CA LEU A 43 -3.14 -0.84 -8.77
C LEU A 43 -3.14 -2.28 -9.31
N ASP A 44 -2.17 -2.64 -10.16
CA ASP A 44 -2.00 -3.99 -10.67
C ASP A 44 -1.76 -5.01 -9.55
N LEU A 45 -1.02 -4.59 -8.51
CA LEU A 45 -0.84 -5.33 -7.26
C LEU A 45 -2.20 -5.57 -6.57
N PHE A 46 -2.98 -4.52 -6.32
CA PHE A 46 -4.28 -4.66 -5.66
C PHE A 46 -5.26 -5.52 -6.47
N LYS A 47 -5.24 -5.42 -7.81
CA LYS A 47 -6.08 -6.26 -8.68
C LYS A 47 -5.74 -7.74 -8.60
N ARG A 48 -4.47 -8.09 -8.37
CA ARG A 48 -4.07 -9.49 -8.15
C ARG A 48 -4.55 -10.00 -6.80
N ILE A 49 -4.41 -9.18 -5.75
CA ILE A 49 -4.90 -9.52 -4.40
C ILE A 49 -6.42 -9.67 -4.40
N GLU A 50 -7.14 -8.75 -5.05
CA GLU A 50 -8.59 -8.84 -5.29
C GLU A 50 -8.97 -10.18 -5.96
N GLY A 51 -8.17 -10.62 -6.94
CA GLY A 51 -8.35 -11.91 -7.59
C GLY A 51 -8.24 -13.10 -6.62
N ILE A 52 -7.28 -13.08 -5.71
CA ILE A 52 -7.09 -14.11 -4.68
C ILE A 52 -8.25 -14.07 -3.67
N HIS A 53 -8.65 -12.88 -3.22
CA HIS A 53 -9.79 -12.67 -2.31
C HIS A 53 -11.08 -13.26 -2.89
N LYS A 54 -11.35 -13.03 -4.18
CA LYS A 54 -12.52 -13.56 -4.90
C LYS A 54 -12.55 -15.09 -5.02
N LEU A 55 -11.44 -15.79 -4.77
CA LEU A 55 -11.39 -17.25 -4.68
C LEU A 55 -11.83 -17.79 -3.30
N GLY A 56 -12.19 -16.90 -2.36
CA GLY A 56 -12.68 -17.25 -1.02
C GLY A 56 -11.63 -17.19 0.08
N HIS A 57 -10.53 -16.48 -0.15
CA HIS A 57 -9.51 -16.22 0.87
C HIS A 57 -9.74 -14.87 1.51
N ASP A 58 -9.70 -14.79 2.84
CA ASP A 58 -9.92 -13.52 3.52
C ASP A 58 -8.66 -12.65 3.44
N MET A 59 -8.82 -11.44 2.92
CA MET A 59 -7.70 -10.51 2.71
C MET A 59 -8.14 -9.07 3.00
N VAL A 60 -7.24 -8.27 3.56
CA VAL A 60 -7.45 -6.84 3.79
C VAL A 60 -6.22 -6.05 3.38
N VAL A 61 -6.44 -4.90 2.73
CA VAL A 61 -5.40 -3.91 2.44
C VAL A 61 -5.48 -2.80 3.47
N GLN A 62 -4.33 -2.41 4.01
CA GLN A 62 -4.17 -1.29 4.92
C GLN A 62 -3.23 -0.28 4.27
N TRP A 63 -3.77 0.89 3.93
CA TRP A 63 -3.02 1.98 3.33
C TRP A 63 -2.71 3.02 4.39
N TYR A 64 -1.43 3.14 4.71
CA TYR A 64 -0.92 4.08 5.70
C TYR A 64 -0.55 5.40 5.02
N TYR A 65 -0.92 6.51 5.65
CA TYR A 65 -0.62 7.86 5.20
C TYR A 65 -0.39 8.77 6.40
N GLU A 66 0.48 9.78 6.26
CA GLU A 66 0.71 10.79 7.31
C GLU A 66 -0.52 11.69 7.46
N GLU A 67 -0.87 12.06 8.69
CA GLU A 67 -2.10 12.82 9.00
C GLU A 67 -2.24 14.15 8.24
N ASP A 68 -1.13 14.77 7.86
CA ASP A 68 -1.07 16.03 7.11
C ASP A 68 -0.83 15.84 5.60
N ASP A 69 -0.59 14.61 5.12
CA ASP A 69 -0.44 14.30 3.69
C ASP A 69 -1.80 13.97 3.05
N GLU A 70 -2.53 15.03 2.69
CA GLU A 70 -3.80 14.94 1.97
C GLU A 70 -3.67 14.24 0.60
N ALA A 71 -2.51 14.30 -0.05
CA ALA A 71 -2.31 13.72 -1.37
C ALA A 71 -2.23 12.18 -1.30
N LEU A 72 -1.58 11.64 -0.27
CA LEU A 72 -1.54 10.20 0.00
C LEU A 72 -2.92 9.67 0.42
N LEU A 73 -3.69 10.44 1.18
CA LEU A 73 -5.07 10.10 1.50
C LEU A 73 -5.94 10.00 0.24
N GLU A 74 -5.96 11.04 -0.61
CA GLU A 74 -6.74 11.06 -1.86
C GLU A 74 -6.37 9.87 -2.77
N SER A 75 -5.08 9.53 -2.80
CA SER A 75 -4.57 8.38 -3.54
C SER A 75 -5.12 7.06 -3.01
N GLY A 76 -5.15 6.88 -1.69
CA GLY A 76 -5.72 5.71 -1.03
C GLY A 76 -7.21 5.57 -1.31
N GLU A 77 -7.97 6.67 -1.23
CA GLU A 77 -9.40 6.72 -1.58
C GLU A 77 -9.64 6.34 -3.04
N GLU A 78 -8.80 6.83 -3.96
CA GLU A 78 -8.86 6.47 -5.37
C GLU A 78 -8.69 4.96 -5.55
N TYR A 79 -7.65 4.35 -4.96
CA TYR A 79 -7.44 2.90 -5.04
C TYR A 79 -8.60 2.12 -4.44
N GLN A 80 -9.07 2.50 -3.25
CA GLN A 80 -10.19 1.86 -2.57
C GLN A 80 -11.42 1.83 -3.48
N SER A 81 -11.70 2.93 -4.20
CA SER A 81 -12.85 2.99 -5.13
C SER A 81 -12.69 2.08 -6.36
N MET A 82 -11.45 1.71 -6.71
CA MET A 82 -11.14 0.93 -7.90
C MET A 82 -11.12 -0.57 -7.66
N VAL A 83 -11.11 -1.05 -6.40
CA VAL A 83 -10.97 -2.47 -6.06
C VAL A 83 -12.08 -2.99 -5.16
N ASP A 84 -12.38 -4.28 -5.29
CA ASP A 84 -13.44 -4.98 -4.54
C ASP A 84 -12.82 -5.96 -3.51
N ILE A 85 -12.14 -5.39 -2.53
CA ILE A 85 -11.47 -6.07 -1.42
C ILE A 85 -11.57 -5.18 -0.17
N PRO A 86 -11.68 -5.73 1.05
CA PRO A 86 -11.55 -4.93 2.27
C PRO A 86 -10.30 -4.06 2.22
N PHE A 87 -10.49 -2.75 2.39
CA PHE A 87 -9.46 -1.74 2.24
C PHE A 87 -9.65 -0.68 3.33
N GLU A 88 -8.63 -0.48 4.16
CA GLU A 88 -8.62 0.43 5.29
C GLU A 88 -7.60 1.54 5.04
N LEU A 89 -8.00 2.79 5.28
CA LEU A 89 -7.12 3.95 5.28
C LEU A 89 -6.73 4.21 6.73
N ILE A 90 -5.42 4.23 7.02
CA ILE A 90 -4.88 4.35 8.38
C ILE A 90 -3.98 5.59 8.42
N SER A 91 -4.38 6.58 9.19
CA SER A 91 -3.54 7.75 9.42
C SER A 91 -2.45 7.44 10.44
N VAL A 92 -1.23 7.92 10.19
CA VAL A 92 -0.12 7.91 11.13
C VAL A 92 0.23 9.34 11.54
N PRO A 93 0.48 9.60 12.83
CA PRO A 93 0.92 10.93 13.26
C PRO A 93 2.29 11.23 12.65
N VAL A 94 2.52 12.51 12.35
CA VAL A 94 3.85 13.00 11.97
C VAL A 94 4.72 12.96 13.22
N ASP A 95 5.85 12.25 13.17
CA ASP A 95 6.84 12.33 14.24
C ASP A 95 7.48 13.73 14.20
N ASP A 96 6.98 14.65 15.03
CA ASP A 96 7.58 15.97 15.35
C ASP A 96 8.88 15.82 16.17
N ASP A 97 9.69 14.77 15.96
CA ASP A 97 11.00 14.56 16.61
C ASP A 97 12.11 15.42 15.96
N ASP A 98 11.76 16.65 15.55
CA ASP A 98 12.67 17.77 15.33
C ASP A 98 12.62 18.73 16.56
N ASP A 99 12.38 18.19 17.77
CA ASP A 99 12.97 18.76 18.99
C ASP A 99 14.49 18.47 18.93
N ASP A 100 15.18 19.16 18.02
CA ASP A 100 16.61 19.46 18.17
C ASP A 100 16.72 20.26 19.47
N ASP A 101 16.88 19.51 20.57
CA ASP A 101 17.60 19.91 21.77
C ASP A 101 19.01 20.37 21.34
N ASP A 102 19.11 21.55 20.72
CA ASP A 102 20.32 22.37 20.71
C ASP A 102 20.13 23.45 21.80
N ASP A 103 19.99 22.96 23.04
CA ASP A 103 20.39 23.67 24.25
C ASP A 103 21.93 23.70 24.27
N ASP A 104 22.53 24.69 23.59
CA ASP A 104 23.86 25.21 23.93
C ASP A 104 24.10 26.56 23.20
N GLU A 105 23.66 27.67 23.81
CA GLU A 105 24.47 28.89 24.03
C GLU A 105 23.88 29.82 25.11
#